data_AF-A0A7Z7N6J9-F1
#
_entry.id   AF-A0A7Z7N6J9-F1
#
_cell.length_a   1.000
_cell.length_b   1.000
_cell.length_c   1.000
_cell.angle_alpha   90.00
_cell.angle_beta   90.00
_cell.angle_gamma   90.00
#
_symmetry.space_group_name_H-M   'P 1'
#
loop_
_entity.id
_entity.type
_entity.pdbx_description
1 polymer ?
#
loop_
_entity_poly.entity_id
_entity_poly.type
_entity_poly.pdbx_seq_one_letter_code
_entity_poly.pdbx_strand_id
1 'polypeptide(L)'
;MKPAFSVVFLTTLSGAAQGLLVALVGVEAALRLGLLSASAAPSQMFFIVGAAIAVVLGGLGLLASFFHLGHPERAWRAIAMWRTSWLSRECLCLPAFLACAAAYGVAHWFGSPWSLAIGVLGVIACGALFVCTAMIYACLRFLQEWATPLTMVNFVLLGCASGFTLATACAAWLAPTLTAALAACACTLTLAGCASRVASLRRNARLRPKSTVQSATGIKGPNVVQKSRGFTAGAFNLREFFHGQTPQALQRIKWTFLVGAFAVPFVLMVLGAGASSVGVSIALFCAACVTQYSGLVAERWFFFAEARHPQNIYYARAS
;
A
#
# COMPACT_ATOMS: atom_id res chain seq x y z
N MET A 1 -5.97 15.14 7.09
CA MET A 1 -6.62 15.64 5.84
C MET A 1 -7.79 14.74 5.47
N LYS A 2 -8.73 15.15 4.60
CA LYS A 2 -9.84 14.29 4.15
C LYS A 2 -9.28 13.16 3.26
N PRO A 3 -9.44 11.88 3.64
CA PRO A 3 -8.91 10.79 2.82
C PRO A 3 -9.76 10.56 1.57
N ALA A 4 -9.12 10.49 0.41
CA ALA A 4 -9.77 10.12 -0.85
C ALA A 4 -9.77 8.59 -0.98
N PHE A 5 -10.96 7.97 -0.99
CA PHE A 5 -11.08 6.51 -1.08
C PHE A 5 -10.49 5.92 -2.36
N SER A 6 -10.58 6.64 -3.48
CA SER A 6 -9.90 6.29 -4.74
C SER A 6 -8.40 6.05 -4.56
N VAL A 7 -7.71 6.92 -3.81
CA VAL A 7 -6.27 6.81 -3.55
C VAL A 7 -5.98 5.71 -2.52
N VAL A 8 -6.86 5.53 -1.53
CA VAL A 8 -6.77 4.41 -0.58
C VAL A 8 -6.87 3.07 -1.31
N PHE A 9 -7.84 2.92 -2.21
CA PHE A 9 -7.99 1.70 -3.00
C PHE A 9 -6.86 1.52 -4.01
N LEU A 10 -6.45 2.57 -4.72
CA LEU A 10 -5.29 2.53 -5.61
C LEU A 10 -4.07 1.94 -4.90
N THR A 11 -3.68 2.52 -3.77
CA THR A 11 -2.44 2.17 -3.08
C THR A 11 -2.48 0.83 -2.36
N THR A 12 -3.63 0.41 -1.85
CA THR A 12 -3.78 -0.91 -1.21
C THR A 12 -3.85 -2.05 -2.23
N LEU A 13 -4.59 -1.87 -3.32
CA LEU A 13 -4.72 -2.87 -4.39
C LEU A 13 -3.43 -3.02 -5.19
N SER A 14 -2.79 -1.91 -5.58
CA SER A 14 -1.50 -1.97 -6.27
C SER A 14 -0.41 -2.58 -5.40
N GLY A 15 -0.37 -2.23 -4.11
CA GLY A 15 0.58 -2.80 -3.15
C GLY A 15 0.44 -4.32 -3.03
N ALA A 16 -0.78 -4.83 -2.90
CA ALA A 16 -1.05 -6.27 -2.85
C ALA A 16 -0.67 -6.98 -4.16
N ALA A 17 -0.96 -6.37 -5.32
CA ALA A 17 -0.57 -6.87 -6.62
C ALA A 17 0.96 -6.94 -6.79
N GLN A 18 1.68 -5.89 -6.39
CA GLN A 18 3.14 -5.84 -6.44
C GLN A 18 3.76 -6.92 -5.54
N GLY A 19 3.27 -7.05 -4.30
CA GLY A 19 3.73 -8.09 -3.38
C GLY A 19 3.48 -9.50 -3.90
N LEU A 20 2.35 -9.73 -4.56
CA LEU A 20 2.01 -11.02 -5.15
C LEU A 20 2.98 -11.38 -6.28
N LEU A 21 3.26 -10.44 -7.20
CA LEU A 21 4.23 -10.70 -8.27
C LEU A 21 5.64 -10.98 -7.69
N VAL A 22 6.05 -10.23 -6.67
CA VAL A 22 7.33 -10.48 -5.98
C VAL A 22 7.39 -11.90 -5.40
N ALA A 23 6.30 -12.38 -4.79
CA ALA A 23 6.23 -13.74 -4.27
C ALA A 23 6.33 -14.80 -5.38
N LEU A 24 5.60 -14.64 -6.48
CA LEU A 24 5.60 -15.57 -7.61
C LEU A 24 6.99 -15.67 -8.25
N VAL A 25 7.58 -14.52 -8.59
CA VAL A 25 8.91 -14.46 -9.20
C VAL A 25 9.98 -14.97 -8.23
N GLY A 26 9.82 -14.72 -6.93
CA GLY A 26 10.69 -15.28 -5.89
C GLY A 26 10.65 -16.80 -5.84
N VAL A 27 9.47 -17.41 -5.97
CA VAL A 27 9.31 -18.87 -6.06
C VAL A 27 9.98 -19.41 -7.32
N GLU A 28 9.75 -18.82 -8.49
CA GLU A 28 10.40 -19.27 -9.72
C GLU A 28 11.92 -19.14 -9.64
N ALA A 29 12.43 -18.01 -9.15
CA ALA A 29 13.86 -17.80 -8.96
C ALA A 29 14.46 -18.85 -8.01
N ALA A 30 13.79 -19.15 -6.90
CA ALA A 30 14.24 -20.17 -5.95
C ALA A 30 14.31 -21.57 -6.58
N LEU A 31 13.36 -21.94 -7.46
CA LEU A 31 13.41 -23.19 -8.22
C LEU A 31 14.57 -23.21 -9.21
N ARG A 32 14.77 -22.13 -9.96
CA ARG A 32 15.82 -22.00 -10.99
C ARG A 32 17.23 -22.01 -10.39
N LEU A 33 17.38 -21.50 -9.17
CA LEU A 33 18.62 -21.51 -8.41
C LEU A 33 18.83 -22.81 -7.61
N GLY A 34 17.90 -23.77 -7.68
CA GLY A 34 18.00 -25.04 -6.95
C GLY A 34 17.80 -24.94 -5.44
N LEU A 35 17.23 -23.84 -4.94
CA LEU A 35 16.92 -23.63 -3.52
C LEU A 35 15.67 -24.40 -3.08
N LEU A 36 14.82 -24.78 -4.05
CA LEU A 36 13.65 -25.62 -3.85
C LEU A 36 13.86 -26.94 -4.61
N SER A 37 13.43 -28.06 -4.02
CA SER A 37 13.52 -29.36 -4.67
C SER A 37 12.63 -29.41 -5.90
N ALA A 38 13.03 -30.19 -6.91
CA ALA A 38 12.22 -30.37 -8.13
C ALA A 38 10.84 -30.97 -7.81
N SER A 39 10.73 -31.79 -6.74
CA SER A 39 9.47 -32.32 -6.24
C SER A 39 8.55 -31.26 -5.61
N ALA A 40 9.10 -30.10 -5.24
CA ALA A 40 8.34 -28.94 -4.74
C ALA A 40 7.99 -27.95 -5.85
N ALA A 41 8.32 -28.24 -7.12
CA ALA A 41 7.97 -27.38 -8.25
C ALA A 41 6.44 -27.25 -8.36
N PRO A 42 5.90 -26.03 -8.27
CA PRO A 42 4.48 -25.80 -8.39
C PRO A 42 4.02 -26.03 -9.84
N SER A 43 2.73 -26.31 -10.01
CA SER A 43 2.12 -26.31 -11.33
C SER A 43 2.26 -24.94 -12.01
N GLN A 44 2.33 -24.90 -13.34
CA GLN A 44 2.32 -23.63 -14.09
C GLN A 44 1.10 -22.77 -13.76
N MET A 45 -0.01 -23.41 -13.38
CA MET A 45 -1.25 -22.73 -12.99
C MET A 45 -1.07 -21.82 -11.76
N PHE A 46 -0.16 -22.14 -10.83
CA PHE A 46 0.16 -21.24 -9.71
C PHE A 46 0.65 -19.87 -10.22
N PHE A 47 1.57 -19.86 -11.18
CA PHE A 47 2.11 -18.62 -11.75
C PHE A 47 1.08 -17.90 -12.62
N ILE A 48 0.33 -18.63 -13.45
CA ILE A 48 -0.69 -18.07 -14.35
C ILE A 48 -1.81 -17.39 -13.54
N VAL A 49 -2.39 -18.12 -12.58
CA VAL A 49 -3.50 -17.62 -11.76
C VAL A 49 -3.02 -16.49 -10.86
N GLY A 50 -1.84 -16.64 -10.23
CA GLY A 50 -1.25 -15.59 -9.41
C GLY A 50 -0.99 -14.30 -10.20
N ALA A 51 -0.43 -14.40 -11.40
CA ALA A 51 -0.20 -13.27 -12.28
C ALA A 51 -1.52 -12.61 -12.72
N ALA A 52 -2.53 -13.41 -13.06
CA ALA A 52 -3.85 -12.89 -13.39
C ALA A 52 -4.48 -12.12 -12.21
N ILE A 53 -4.38 -12.65 -10.99
CA ILE A 53 -4.85 -11.96 -9.78
C ILE A 53 -4.08 -10.65 -9.58
N ALA A 54 -2.76 -10.64 -9.76
CA ALA A 54 -1.96 -9.41 -9.65
C ALA A 54 -2.40 -8.35 -10.68
N VAL A 55 -2.64 -8.75 -11.93
CA VAL A 55 -3.14 -7.85 -12.99
C VAL A 55 -4.53 -7.32 -12.66
N VAL A 56 -5.44 -8.17 -12.19
CA VAL A 56 -6.80 -7.74 -11.80
C VAL A 56 -6.74 -6.75 -10.63
N LEU A 57 -6.00 -7.05 -9.56
CA LEU A 57 -5.87 -6.16 -8.41
C LEU A 57 -5.23 -4.83 -8.79
N GLY A 58 -4.09 -4.85 -9.49
CA GLY A 58 -3.43 -3.63 -9.92
C GLY A 58 -4.26 -2.83 -10.94
N GLY A 59 -5.03 -3.52 -11.80
CA GLY A 59 -5.97 -2.90 -12.75
C GLY A 59 -7.16 -2.24 -12.06
N LEU A 60 -7.71 -2.88 -11.01
CA LEU A 60 -8.74 -2.26 -10.16
C LEU A 60 -8.18 -1.05 -9.40
N GLY A 61 -6.92 -1.11 -8.94
CA GLY A 61 -6.22 0.04 -8.37
C GLY A 61 -6.06 1.18 -9.37
N LEU A 62 -5.62 0.87 -10.59
CA LEU A 62 -5.52 1.85 -11.69
C LEU A 62 -6.89 2.46 -12.00
N LEU A 63 -7.95 1.67 -12.11
CA LEU A 63 -9.30 2.16 -12.31
C LEU A 63 -9.75 3.07 -11.16
N ALA A 64 -9.45 2.69 -9.91
CA ALA A 64 -9.75 3.50 -8.73
C ALA A 64 -9.12 4.90 -8.82
N SER A 65 -7.94 5.03 -9.44
CA SER A 65 -7.26 6.32 -9.64
C SER A 65 -8.04 7.30 -10.50
N PHE A 66 -8.94 6.87 -11.39
CA PHE A 66 -9.70 7.81 -12.22
C PHE A 66 -10.78 8.56 -11.44
N PHE A 67 -11.32 7.97 -10.36
CA PHE A 67 -12.45 8.55 -9.63
C PHE A 67 -12.12 9.79 -8.79
N HIS A 68 -10.84 10.20 -8.68
CA HIS A 68 -10.48 11.50 -8.08
C HIS A 68 -10.09 12.57 -9.11
N LEU A 69 -10.10 12.25 -10.40
CA LEU A 69 -9.78 13.22 -11.44
C LEU A 69 -11.01 14.10 -11.69
N GLY A 70 -10.81 15.43 -11.71
CA GLY A 70 -11.86 16.36 -12.14
C GLY A 70 -12.16 16.27 -13.65
N HIS A 71 -11.15 15.92 -14.45
CA HIS A 71 -11.21 15.80 -15.91
C HIS A 71 -10.54 14.51 -16.39
N PRO A 72 -11.20 13.34 -16.23
CA PRO A 72 -10.63 12.03 -16.57
C PRO A 72 -10.25 11.90 -18.04
N GLU A 73 -10.89 12.63 -18.96
CA GLU A 73 -10.58 12.65 -20.39
C GLU A 73 -9.18 13.23 -20.68
N ARG A 74 -8.60 13.97 -19.73
CA ARG A 74 -7.26 14.57 -19.83
C ARG A 74 -6.21 13.78 -19.06
N ALA A 75 -6.55 12.60 -18.51
CA ALA A 75 -5.64 11.78 -17.70
C ALA A 75 -4.33 11.43 -18.42
N TRP A 76 -4.37 11.25 -19.75
CA TRP A 76 -3.18 10.98 -20.56
C TRP A 76 -2.11 12.08 -20.43
N ARG A 77 -2.48 13.33 -20.12
CA ARG A 77 -1.52 14.43 -19.90
C ARG A 77 -0.70 14.27 -18.62
N ALA A 78 -1.14 13.42 -17.69
CA ALA A 78 -0.44 13.20 -16.42
C ALA A 78 0.98 12.64 -16.59
N ILE A 79 1.30 12.01 -17.73
CA ILE A 79 2.64 11.46 -18.02
C ILE A 79 3.64 12.51 -18.55
N ALA A 80 3.19 13.73 -18.87
CA ALA A 80 4.02 14.73 -19.56
C ALA A 80 5.24 15.20 -18.72
N MET A 81 5.14 15.19 -17.40
CA MET A 81 6.14 15.75 -16.48
C MET A 81 6.96 14.69 -15.73
N TRP A 82 7.18 13.52 -16.32
CA TRP A 82 7.82 12.37 -15.66
C TRP A 82 9.24 12.64 -15.14
N ARG A 83 9.96 13.62 -15.71
CA ARG A 83 11.30 14.00 -15.24
C ARG A 83 11.28 14.68 -13.88
N THR A 84 10.20 15.39 -13.52
CA THR A 84 10.14 16.22 -12.30
C THR A 84 9.03 15.84 -11.32
N SER A 85 8.02 15.07 -11.77
CA SER A 85 6.86 14.70 -10.97
C SER A 85 6.85 13.21 -10.62
N TRP A 86 6.81 12.89 -9.32
CA TRP A 86 6.65 11.51 -8.82
C TRP A 86 5.31 10.89 -9.21
N LEU A 87 4.24 11.69 -9.21
CA LEU A 87 2.93 11.25 -9.69
C LEU A 87 2.98 10.85 -11.17
N SER A 88 3.67 11.64 -11.99
CA SER A 88 3.83 11.35 -13.41
C SER A 88 4.64 10.06 -13.65
N ARG A 89 5.64 9.78 -12.80
CA ARG A 89 6.38 8.51 -12.83
C ARG A 89 5.51 7.33 -12.40
N GLU A 90 4.65 7.49 -11.38
CA GLU A 90 3.68 6.45 -10.98
C GLU A 90 2.73 6.10 -12.14
N CYS A 91 2.24 7.10 -12.88
CA CYS A 91 1.41 6.89 -14.08
C CYS A 91 2.11 6.10 -15.20
N LEU A 92 3.45 6.01 -15.21
CA LEU A 92 4.22 5.18 -16.12
C LEU A 92 4.55 3.81 -15.51
N CYS A 93 4.99 3.78 -14.25
CA CYS A 93 5.42 2.57 -13.57
C CYS A 93 4.27 1.59 -13.33
N LEU A 94 3.05 2.07 -13.03
CA LEU A 94 1.90 1.20 -12.79
C LEU A 94 1.47 0.41 -14.04
N PRO A 95 1.26 1.04 -15.22
CA PRO A 95 1.02 0.30 -16.45
C PRO A 95 2.18 -0.62 -16.85
N ALA A 96 3.43 -0.19 -16.66
CA ALA A 96 4.60 -1.02 -16.95
C ALA A 96 4.63 -2.29 -16.07
N PHE A 97 4.36 -2.15 -14.77
CA PHE A 97 4.19 -3.28 -13.85
C PHE A 97 3.08 -4.23 -14.32
N LEU A 98 1.90 -3.69 -14.67
CA LEU A 98 0.78 -4.50 -15.14
C LEU A 98 1.10 -5.26 -16.44
N ALA A 99 1.78 -4.60 -17.38
CA ALA A 99 2.22 -5.21 -18.62
C ALA A 99 3.22 -6.35 -18.37
N CYS A 100 4.19 -6.15 -17.48
CA CYS A 100 5.14 -7.20 -17.10
C CYS A 100 4.46 -8.35 -16.36
N ALA A 101 3.52 -8.08 -15.45
CA ALA A 101 2.76 -9.11 -14.74
C ALA A 101 1.90 -9.95 -15.71
N ALA A 102 1.24 -9.31 -16.68
CA ALA A 102 0.47 -10.00 -17.71
C ALA A 102 1.40 -10.85 -18.61
N ALA A 103 2.51 -10.27 -19.08
CA ALA A 103 3.50 -10.97 -19.89
C ALA A 103 4.12 -12.16 -19.13
N TYR A 104 4.32 -12.03 -17.82
CA TYR A 104 4.80 -13.11 -16.96
C TYR A 104 3.81 -14.29 -16.94
N GLY A 105 2.52 -14.02 -16.69
CA GLY A 105 1.47 -15.05 -16.75
C GLY A 105 1.35 -15.72 -18.12
N VAL A 106 1.43 -14.94 -19.20
CA VAL A 106 1.43 -15.45 -20.59
C VAL A 106 2.66 -16.31 -20.87
N ALA A 107 3.84 -15.90 -20.39
CA ALA A 107 5.07 -16.67 -20.55
C ALA A 107 4.94 -18.05 -19.88
N HIS A 108 4.33 -18.12 -18.68
CA HIS A 108 4.03 -19.40 -18.03
C HIS A 108 2.98 -20.22 -18.77
N TRP A 109 1.95 -19.58 -19.34
CA TRP A 109 0.93 -20.26 -20.15
C TRP A 109 1.54 -21.01 -21.35
N PHE A 110 2.52 -20.40 -22.01
CA PHE A 110 3.23 -21.00 -23.16
C PHE A 110 4.47 -21.83 -22.77
N GLY A 111 4.78 -21.97 -21.48
CA GLY A 111 6.00 -22.66 -21.04
C GLY A 111 7.31 -22.00 -21.52
N SER A 112 7.29 -20.68 -21.70
CA SER A 112 8.42 -19.91 -22.23
C SER A 112 9.65 -19.99 -21.31
N PRO A 113 10.86 -20.21 -21.86
CA PRO A 113 12.09 -20.18 -21.08
C PRO A 113 12.43 -18.79 -20.52
N TRP A 114 11.80 -17.74 -21.06
CA TRP A 114 12.02 -16.34 -20.67
C TRP A 114 11.12 -15.85 -19.52
N SER A 115 10.27 -16.73 -18.96
CA SER A 115 9.36 -16.44 -17.84
C SER A 115 10.07 -15.70 -16.70
N LEU A 116 11.17 -16.25 -16.17
CA LEU A 116 11.94 -15.61 -15.10
C LEU A 116 12.45 -14.21 -15.48
N ALA A 117 12.98 -14.03 -16.69
CA ALA A 117 13.52 -12.74 -17.13
C ALA A 117 12.42 -11.67 -17.18
N ILE A 118 11.24 -12.02 -17.71
CA ILE A 118 10.05 -11.16 -17.73
C ILE A 118 9.60 -10.86 -16.29
N GLY A 119 9.59 -11.87 -15.42
CA GLY A 119 9.26 -11.73 -14.01
C GLY A 119 10.19 -10.76 -13.28
N VAL A 120 11.51 -10.86 -13.50
CA VAL A 120 12.51 -9.95 -12.93
C VAL A 120 12.29 -8.52 -13.40
N LEU A 121 12.01 -8.30 -14.69
CA LEU A 121 11.62 -6.97 -15.18
C LEU A 121 10.35 -6.45 -14.48
N GLY A 122 9.37 -7.33 -14.24
CA GLY A 122 8.18 -7.02 -13.46
C GLY A 122 8.47 -6.64 -12.00
N VAL A 123 9.41 -7.32 -11.34
CA VAL A 123 9.86 -6.99 -9.97
C VAL A 123 10.61 -5.66 -9.94
N ILE A 124 11.43 -5.36 -10.96
CA ILE A 124 12.08 -4.05 -11.09
C ILE A 124 11.02 -2.94 -11.25
N ALA A 125 10.01 -3.17 -12.10
CA ALA A 125 8.88 -2.26 -12.26
C ALA A 125 8.08 -2.11 -10.94
N CYS A 126 7.90 -3.18 -10.16
CA CYS A 126 7.31 -3.12 -8.82
C CYS A 126 8.12 -2.22 -7.89
N GLY A 127 9.45 -2.37 -7.88
CA GLY A 127 10.35 -1.56 -7.06
C GLY A 127 10.25 -0.08 -7.42
N ALA A 128 10.29 0.24 -8.72
CA ALA A 128 10.12 1.59 -9.22
C ALA A 128 8.75 2.17 -8.83
N LEU A 129 7.68 1.37 -8.94
CA LEU A 129 6.33 1.78 -8.56
C LEU A 129 6.23 2.06 -7.05
N PHE A 130 6.76 1.20 -6.18
CA PHE A 130 6.78 1.45 -4.73
C PHE A 130 7.50 2.76 -4.39
N VAL A 131 8.64 3.01 -5.03
CA VAL A 131 9.38 4.27 -4.85
C VAL A 131 8.54 5.46 -5.31
N CYS A 132 7.91 5.38 -6.49
CA CYS A 132 7.08 6.47 -7.01
C CYS A 132 5.91 6.78 -6.06
N THR A 133 5.13 5.76 -5.70
CA THR A 133 3.98 5.89 -4.79
C THR A 133 4.40 6.47 -3.44
N ALA A 134 5.48 5.98 -2.84
CA ALA A 134 5.96 6.49 -1.56
C ALA A 134 6.45 7.95 -1.65
N MET A 135 7.15 8.29 -2.73
CA MET A 135 7.75 9.61 -2.91
C MET A 135 6.73 10.70 -3.17
N ILE A 136 5.53 10.39 -3.70
CA ILE A 136 4.41 11.34 -3.77
C ILE A 136 4.12 11.94 -2.37
N TYR A 137 4.27 11.14 -1.31
CA TYR A 137 4.02 11.58 0.06
C TYR A 137 5.28 12.04 0.77
N ALA A 138 6.37 11.27 0.68
CA ALA A 138 7.60 11.54 1.43
C ALA A 138 8.30 12.84 0.99
N CYS A 139 8.10 13.29 -0.26
CA CYS A 139 8.67 14.55 -0.73
C CYS A 139 7.97 15.80 -0.17
N LEU A 140 6.77 15.67 0.40
CA LEU A 140 6.00 16.77 0.98
C LEU A 140 6.50 17.11 2.39
N ARG A 141 7.67 17.77 2.46
CA ARG A 141 8.38 18.06 3.73
C ARG A 141 7.58 18.82 4.78
N PHE A 142 6.52 19.53 4.37
CA PHE A 142 5.63 20.26 5.28
C PHE A 142 4.64 19.35 6.01
N LEU A 143 4.36 18.15 5.50
CA LEU A 143 3.61 17.08 6.17
C LEU A 143 4.59 16.15 6.88
N GLN A 144 4.88 16.48 8.12
CA GLN A 144 5.92 15.82 8.92
C GLN A 144 5.63 14.33 9.15
N GLU A 145 4.34 13.96 9.21
CA GLU A 145 3.86 12.59 9.38
C GLU A 145 4.25 11.70 8.19
N TRP A 146 4.34 12.28 6.99
CA TRP A 146 4.67 11.57 5.75
C TRP A 146 6.14 11.72 5.35
N ALA A 147 6.77 12.84 5.69
CA ALA A 147 8.16 13.15 5.35
C ALA A 147 9.16 12.36 6.22
N THR A 148 9.25 11.05 5.98
CA THR A 148 10.15 10.13 6.67
C THR A 148 10.44 8.89 5.80
N PRO A 149 11.63 8.27 5.91
CA PRO A 149 11.92 7.01 5.23
C PRO A 149 10.94 5.88 5.61
N LEU A 150 10.34 5.95 6.80
CA LEU A 150 9.33 4.98 7.24
C LEU A 150 8.10 4.95 6.32
N THR A 151 7.82 6.02 5.58
CA THR A 151 6.73 6.03 4.60
C THR A 151 7.00 5.02 3.50
N MET A 152 8.19 5.07 2.89
CA MET A 152 8.60 4.12 1.85
C MET A 152 8.67 2.69 2.40
N VAL A 153 9.29 2.50 3.57
CA VAL A 153 9.38 1.18 4.21
C VAL A 153 7.98 0.60 4.46
N ASN A 154 7.01 1.41 4.91
CA ASN A 154 5.65 0.95 5.12
C ASN A 154 4.94 0.58 3.81
N PHE A 155 5.09 1.36 2.73
CA PHE A 155 4.49 0.99 1.44
C PHE A 155 5.01 -0.36 0.93
N VAL A 156 6.33 -0.57 0.98
CA VAL A 156 6.95 -1.83 0.55
C VAL A 156 6.53 -2.99 1.45
N LEU A 157 6.69 -2.87 2.77
CA LEU A 157 6.40 -3.97 3.69
C LEU A 157 4.92 -4.37 3.71
N LEU A 158 4.00 -3.40 3.72
CA LEU A 158 2.56 -3.71 3.73
C LEU A 158 2.08 -4.26 2.38
N GLY A 159 2.63 -3.76 1.26
CA GLY A 159 2.37 -4.32 -0.07
C GLY A 159 2.86 -5.76 -0.18
N CYS A 160 4.11 -6.02 0.22
CA CYS A 160 4.66 -7.37 0.24
C CYS A 160 3.92 -8.28 1.22
N ALA A 161 3.57 -7.83 2.44
CA ALA A 161 2.83 -8.64 3.41
C ALA A 161 1.47 -9.09 2.86
N SER A 162 0.70 -8.17 2.24
CA SER A 162 -0.59 -8.52 1.63
C SER A 162 -0.44 -9.41 0.39
N GLY A 163 0.55 -9.15 -0.45
CA GLY A 163 0.84 -9.97 -1.61
C GLY A 163 1.30 -11.39 -1.28
N PHE A 164 2.15 -11.58 -0.27
CA PHE A 164 2.57 -12.90 0.19
C PHE A 164 1.44 -13.67 0.90
N THR A 165 0.54 -12.97 1.59
CA THR A 165 -0.68 -13.57 2.15
C THR A 165 -1.58 -14.09 1.02
N LEU A 166 -1.77 -13.32 -0.05
CA LEU A 166 -2.46 -13.77 -1.26
C LEU A 166 -1.74 -14.94 -1.96
N ALA A 167 -0.42 -14.88 -2.06
CA ALA A 167 0.39 -15.96 -2.65
C ALA A 167 0.24 -17.26 -1.86
N THR A 168 0.19 -17.18 -0.53
CA THR A 168 -0.05 -18.33 0.35
C THR A 168 -1.45 -18.90 0.14
N ALA A 169 -2.47 -18.04 0.07
CA ALA A 169 -3.82 -18.49 -0.23
C ALA A 169 -3.89 -19.19 -1.59
N CYS A 170 -3.23 -18.67 -2.63
CA CYS A 170 -3.14 -19.31 -3.94
C CYS A 170 -2.38 -20.64 -3.91
N ALA A 171 -1.27 -20.70 -3.17
CA ALA A 171 -0.45 -21.90 -3.02
C ALA A 171 -1.20 -23.03 -2.33
N ALA A 172 -2.06 -22.73 -1.35
CA ALA A 172 -2.87 -23.73 -0.68
C ALA A 172 -3.75 -24.55 -1.66
N TRP A 173 -4.13 -23.97 -2.81
CA TRP A 173 -4.87 -24.66 -3.88
C TRP A 173 -3.96 -25.28 -4.94
N LEU A 174 -2.96 -24.53 -5.41
CA LEU A 174 -2.25 -24.81 -6.67
C LEU A 174 -0.82 -25.33 -6.47
N ALA A 175 -0.28 -25.16 -5.27
CA ALA A 175 1.08 -25.54 -4.90
C ALA A 175 1.19 -25.85 -3.38
N PRO A 176 0.48 -26.87 -2.86
CA PRO A 176 0.38 -27.09 -1.41
C PRO A 176 1.74 -27.22 -0.69
N THR A 177 2.74 -27.78 -1.37
CA THR A 177 4.12 -27.93 -0.90
C THR A 177 4.82 -26.61 -0.57
N LEU A 178 4.41 -25.50 -1.19
CA LEU A 178 4.99 -24.17 -0.96
C LEU A 178 4.27 -23.37 0.12
N THR A 179 3.09 -23.83 0.55
CA THR A 179 2.19 -23.10 1.45
C THR A 179 2.87 -22.71 2.76
N ALA A 180 3.59 -23.63 3.40
CA ALA A 180 4.26 -23.35 4.67
C ALA A 180 5.38 -22.30 4.52
N ALA A 181 6.17 -22.38 3.44
CA ALA A 181 7.24 -21.43 3.17
C ALA A 181 6.68 -20.02 2.87
N LEU A 182 5.65 -19.93 2.02
CA LEU A 182 4.99 -18.66 1.72
C LEU A 182 4.28 -18.09 2.95
N ALA A 183 3.67 -18.93 3.79
CA ALA A 183 3.06 -18.52 5.05
C ALA A 183 4.09 -17.92 6.02
N ALA A 184 5.28 -18.54 6.14
CA ALA A 184 6.36 -18.02 6.96
C ALA A 184 6.87 -16.66 6.45
N CYS A 185 7.02 -16.50 5.13
CA CYS A 185 7.37 -15.22 4.51
C CYS A 185 6.29 -14.15 4.77
N ALA A 186 5.01 -14.48 4.56
CA ALA A 186 3.88 -13.59 4.82
C ALA A 186 3.82 -13.15 6.29
N CYS A 187 4.03 -14.07 7.23
CA CYS A 187 4.09 -13.78 8.66
C CYS A 187 5.26 -12.85 9.00
N THR A 188 6.45 -13.13 8.46
CA THR A 188 7.65 -12.31 8.67
C THR A 188 7.45 -10.88 8.15
N LEU A 189 6.91 -10.74 6.93
CA LEU A 189 6.58 -9.45 6.33
C LEU A 189 5.48 -8.71 7.11
N THR A 190 4.47 -9.43 7.61
CA THR A 190 3.40 -8.86 8.43
C THR A 190 3.96 -8.32 9.75
N LEU A 191 4.84 -9.07 10.42
CA LEU A 191 5.51 -8.62 11.65
C LEU A 191 6.44 -7.43 11.39
N ALA A 192 7.23 -7.46 10.32
CA ALA A 192 8.10 -6.35 9.92
C ALA A 192 7.27 -5.09 9.58
N GLY A 193 6.17 -5.26 8.85
CA GLY A 193 5.22 -4.20 8.53
C GLY A 193 4.57 -3.61 9.79
N CYS A 194 4.16 -4.45 10.74
CA CYS A 194 3.65 -4.03 12.04
C CYS A 194 4.68 -3.21 12.82
N ALA A 195 5.92 -3.70 12.91
CA ALA A 195 7.02 -3.01 13.59
C ALA A 195 7.30 -1.63 12.96
N SER A 196 7.40 -1.57 11.63
CA SER A 196 7.56 -0.32 10.88
C SER A 196 6.40 0.65 11.09
N ARG A 197 5.15 0.15 11.12
CA ARG A 197 3.98 1.00 11.33
C ARG A 197 3.89 1.51 12.75
N VAL A 198 4.17 0.68 13.74
CA VAL A 198 4.26 1.10 15.15
C VAL A 198 5.37 2.14 15.34
N ALA A 199 6.53 1.96 14.69
CA ALA A 199 7.60 2.96 14.72
C ALA A 199 7.15 4.31 14.14
N SER A 200 6.44 4.29 13.00
CA SER A 200 5.84 5.48 12.39
C SER A 200 4.84 6.16 13.33
N LEU A 201 3.93 5.41 13.96
CA LEU A 201 2.96 5.96 14.93
C LEU A 201 3.64 6.57 16.16
N ARG A 202 4.66 5.90 16.71
CA ARG A 202 5.43 6.39 17.87
C ARG A 202 6.20 7.67 17.53
N ARG A 203 6.79 7.74 16.33
CA ARG A 203 7.42 8.95 15.82
C ARG A 203 6.39 10.08 15.70
N ASN A 204 5.26 9.81 15.06
CA ASN A 204 4.25 10.82 14.76
C ASN A 204 3.61 11.39 16.02
N ALA A 205 3.44 10.58 17.07
CA ALA A 205 2.97 11.04 18.38
C ALA A 205 3.92 12.05 19.07
N ARG A 206 5.20 12.09 18.69
CA ARG A 206 6.22 12.99 19.25
C ARG A 206 6.49 14.22 18.39
N LEU A 207 5.84 14.34 17.23
CA LEU A 207 6.05 15.47 16.32
C LEU A 207 5.53 16.77 16.93
N ARG A 208 6.30 17.83 16.73
CA ARG A 208 5.91 19.20 17.06
C ARG A 208 5.70 19.98 15.75
N PRO A 209 4.63 20.78 15.60
CA PRO A 209 4.46 21.61 14.42
C PRO A 209 5.67 22.54 14.21
N LYS A 210 6.23 22.55 12.99
CA LYS A 210 7.33 23.47 12.62
C LYS A 210 6.84 24.89 12.34
N SER A 211 5.63 25.02 11.82
CA SER A 211 5.00 26.31 11.54
C SER A 211 4.20 26.81 12.75
N THR A 212 4.17 28.12 12.93
CA THR A 212 3.34 28.84 13.91
C THR A 212 2.47 29.88 13.20
N VAL A 213 1.53 30.52 13.92
CA VAL A 213 0.74 31.62 13.37
C VAL A 213 1.67 32.77 12.96
N GLN A 214 2.70 33.06 13.76
CA GLN A 214 3.73 34.05 13.48
C GLN A 214 4.50 33.73 12.20
N SER A 215 5.02 32.50 12.04
CA SER A 215 5.76 32.13 10.83
C SER A 215 4.88 32.14 9.58
N ALA A 216 3.57 31.87 9.74
CA ALA A 216 2.62 31.89 8.64
C ALA A 216 2.20 33.31 8.21
N THR A 217 2.19 34.28 9.14
CA THR A 217 1.76 35.67 8.90
C THR A 217 2.94 36.66 8.77
N GLY A 218 4.14 36.26 9.16
CA GLY A 218 5.32 37.15 9.23
C GLY A 218 5.33 38.10 10.44
N ILE A 219 4.31 38.03 11.31
CA ILE A 219 4.16 38.92 12.47
C ILE A 219 5.13 38.48 13.58
N LYS A 220 6.05 39.37 13.97
CA LYS A 220 7.07 39.12 15.02
C LYS A 220 6.57 39.31 16.46
N GLY A 221 5.34 39.79 16.63
CA GLY A 221 4.74 40.01 17.94
C GLY A 221 4.62 38.71 18.75
N PRO A 222 4.77 38.77 20.09
CA PRO A 222 4.75 37.58 20.93
C PRO A 222 3.37 36.90 20.95
N ASN A 223 2.29 37.69 20.90
CA ASN A 223 0.91 37.22 21.05
C ASN A 223 0.09 37.44 19.78
N VAL A 224 0.26 36.57 18.78
CA VAL A 224 -0.55 36.58 17.57
C VAL A 224 -1.68 35.57 17.69
N VAL A 225 -2.92 36.09 17.71
CA VAL A 225 -4.14 35.29 17.79
C VAL A 225 -4.95 35.47 16.52
N GLN A 226 -5.27 34.36 15.86
CA GLN A 226 -6.15 34.38 14.70
C GLN A 226 -7.61 34.54 15.17
N LYS A 227 -8.24 35.69 14.91
CA LYS A 227 -9.65 35.95 15.30
C LYS A 227 -10.68 35.62 14.22
N SER A 228 -10.32 35.74 12.94
CA SER A 228 -11.24 35.52 11.82
C SER A 228 -10.52 34.85 10.67
N ARG A 229 -11.24 34.08 9.84
CA ARG A 229 -10.68 33.45 8.62
C ARG A 229 -10.55 34.43 7.46
N GLY A 230 -11.15 35.62 7.57
CA GLY A 230 -11.14 36.64 6.52
C GLY A 230 -12.23 36.47 5.45
N PHE A 231 -13.16 35.53 5.64
CA PHE A 231 -14.32 35.32 4.76
C PHE A 231 -15.50 34.76 5.56
N THR A 232 -16.72 35.00 5.08
CA THR A 232 -17.98 34.57 5.71
C THR A 232 -18.57 33.29 5.10
N ALA A 233 -18.23 32.97 3.85
CA ALA A 233 -18.69 31.76 3.17
C ALA A 233 -17.82 30.53 3.48
N GLY A 234 -18.27 29.33 3.10
CA GLY A 234 -17.42 28.15 3.15
C GLY A 234 -16.23 28.25 2.19
N ALA A 235 -15.10 27.61 2.53
CA ALA A 235 -13.92 27.57 1.68
C ALA A 235 -13.44 26.14 1.46
N PHE A 236 -12.80 25.89 0.30
CA PHE A 236 -12.19 24.61 -0.04
C PHE A 236 -11.26 24.09 1.07
N ASN A 237 -10.43 24.99 1.63
CA ASN A 237 -9.46 24.67 2.67
C ASN A 237 -10.09 24.07 3.94
N LEU A 238 -11.32 24.46 4.26
CA LEU A 238 -12.05 23.98 5.43
C LEU A 238 -12.66 22.58 5.22
N ARG A 239 -12.82 22.16 3.96
CA ARG A 239 -13.40 20.87 3.60
C ARG A 239 -12.32 19.83 3.32
N GLU A 240 -11.26 20.21 2.63
CA GLU A 240 -10.27 19.25 2.12
C GLU A 240 -9.23 18.85 3.16
N PHE A 241 -8.80 19.79 4.00
CA PHE A 241 -7.71 19.54 4.96
C PHE A 241 -8.21 19.14 6.35
N PHE A 242 -9.52 18.98 6.51
CA PHE A 242 -10.20 18.49 7.70
C PHE A 242 -10.96 17.21 7.37
N HIS A 243 -10.78 16.16 8.17
CA HIS A 243 -11.48 14.88 7.98
C HIS A 243 -12.79 14.78 8.78
N GLY A 244 -13.08 15.75 9.66
CA GLY A 244 -14.33 15.84 10.42
C GLY A 244 -14.57 14.75 11.47
N GLN A 245 -13.57 13.92 11.78
CA GLN A 245 -13.70 12.83 12.75
C GLN A 245 -13.17 13.25 14.13
N THR A 246 -13.76 12.68 15.19
CA THR A 246 -13.34 12.94 16.56
C THR A 246 -12.01 12.24 16.90
N PRO A 247 -11.26 12.70 17.91
CA PRO A 247 -10.08 12.00 18.40
C PRO A 247 -10.36 10.55 18.81
N GLN A 248 -11.54 10.28 19.39
CA GLN A 248 -11.96 8.92 19.75
C GLN A 248 -12.17 8.04 18.52
N ALA A 249 -12.78 8.57 17.45
CA ALA A 249 -12.94 7.84 16.19
C ALA A 249 -11.57 7.49 15.57
N LEU A 250 -10.62 8.42 15.56
CA LEU A 250 -9.25 8.13 15.12
C LEU A 250 -8.58 7.05 15.96
N GLN A 251 -8.73 7.09 17.30
CA GLN A 251 -8.17 6.06 18.17
C GLN A 251 -8.77 4.68 17.90
N ARG A 252 -10.08 4.59 17.63
CA ARG A 252 -10.74 3.35 17.23
C ARG A 252 -10.18 2.82 15.92
N ILE A 253 -10.13 3.64 14.87
CA ILE A 253 -9.57 3.25 13.57
C ILE A 253 -8.12 2.78 13.70
N LYS A 254 -7.32 3.45 14.55
CA LYS A 254 -5.94 3.03 14.83
C LYS A 254 -5.86 1.60 15.33
N TRP A 255 -6.67 1.25 16.33
CA TRP A 255 -6.69 -0.12 16.85
C TRP A 255 -7.30 -1.11 15.86
N THR A 256 -8.36 -0.71 15.15
CA THR A 256 -8.98 -1.54 14.11
C THR A 256 -7.96 -1.95 13.06
N PHE A 257 -7.15 -1.02 12.55
CA PHE A 257 -6.17 -1.40 11.53
C PHE A 257 -5.00 -2.19 12.13
N LEU A 258 -4.57 -1.91 13.36
CA LEU A 258 -3.49 -2.69 13.98
C LEU A 258 -3.89 -4.15 14.17
N VAL A 259 -5.13 -4.39 14.56
CA VAL A 259 -5.70 -5.73 14.70
C VAL A 259 -5.95 -6.36 13.34
N GLY A 260 -6.64 -5.65 12.44
CA GLY A 260 -7.08 -6.17 11.15
C GLY A 260 -5.98 -6.36 10.12
N ALA A 261 -4.95 -5.51 10.07
CA ALA A 261 -3.87 -5.60 9.09
C ALA A 261 -2.72 -6.50 9.54
N PHE A 262 -2.58 -6.73 10.85
CA PHE A 262 -1.42 -7.44 11.41
C PHE A 262 -1.81 -8.61 12.32
N ALA A 263 -2.46 -8.35 13.46
CA ALA A 263 -2.66 -9.38 14.48
C ALA A 263 -3.55 -10.54 14.00
N VAL A 264 -4.73 -10.22 13.46
CA VAL A 264 -5.68 -11.24 12.97
C VAL A 264 -5.11 -12.00 11.76
N PRO A 265 -4.60 -11.34 10.71
CA PRO A 265 -3.98 -12.06 9.59
C PRO A 265 -2.83 -12.95 10.04
N PHE A 266 -1.95 -12.50 10.94
CA PHE A 266 -0.85 -13.31 11.45
C PHE A 266 -1.36 -14.60 12.12
N VAL A 267 -2.36 -14.48 13.01
CA VAL A 267 -2.95 -15.65 13.68
C VAL A 267 -3.62 -16.58 12.65
N LEU A 268 -4.40 -16.04 11.72
CA LEU A 268 -5.05 -16.85 10.68
C LEU A 268 -4.04 -17.57 9.78
N MET A 269 -2.90 -16.94 9.46
CA MET A 269 -1.81 -17.55 8.69
C MET A 269 -1.14 -18.68 9.47
N VAL A 270 -0.87 -18.50 10.76
CA VAL A 270 -0.28 -19.54 11.61
C VAL A 270 -1.23 -20.72 11.78
N LEU A 271 -2.52 -20.45 12.04
CA LEU A 271 -3.55 -21.49 12.16
C LEU A 271 -3.77 -22.22 10.83
N GLY A 272 -3.78 -21.50 9.71
CA GLY A 272 -3.91 -22.08 8.38
C GLY A 272 -2.75 -23.01 8.02
N ALA A 273 -1.53 -22.63 8.39
CA ALA A 273 -0.34 -23.47 8.18
C ALA A 273 -0.32 -24.73 9.06
N GLY A 274 -0.92 -24.68 10.26
CA GLY A 274 -1.04 -25.82 11.16
C GLY A 274 -2.30 -26.67 10.99
N ALA A 275 -3.23 -26.28 10.11
CA ALA A 275 -4.50 -26.97 9.93
C ALA A 275 -4.33 -28.33 9.23
N SER A 276 -4.87 -29.39 9.82
CA SER A 276 -4.80 -30.75 9.25
C SER A 276 -5.74 -30.96 8.05
N SER A 277 -6.80 -30.15 7.93
CA SER A 277 -7.72 -30.19 6.81
C SER A 277 -7.35 -29.14 5.77
N VAL A 278 -7.15 -29.57 4.52
CA VAL A 278 -6.85 -28.70 3.38
C VAL A 278 -7.93 -27.63 3.21
N GLY A 279 -9.21 -28.00 3.32
CA GLY A 279 -10.33 -27.05 3.20
C GLY A 279 -10.34 -25.98 4.29
N VAL A 280 -9.99 -26.35 5.53
CA VAL A 280 -9.87 -25.41 6.65
C VAL A 280 -8.66 -24.48 6.46
N SER A 281 -7.52 -25.03 6.05
CA SER A 281 -6.30 -24.27 5.76
C SER A 281 -6.56 -23.18 4.72
N ILE A 282 -7.18 -23.56 3.59
CA ILE A 282 -7.63 -22.66 2.53
C ILE A 282 -8.55 -21.56 3.07
N ALA A 283 -9.59 -21.92 3.82
CA ALA A 283 -10.55 -20.95 4.35
C ALA A 283 -9.88 -19.94 5.27
N LEU A 284 -8.93 -20.38 6.11
CA LEU A 284 -8.16 -19.51 6.99
C LEU A 284 -7.25 -18.55 6.22
N PHE A 285 -6.58 -18.99 5.16
CA PHE A 285 -5.76 -18.10 4.32
C PHE A 285 -6.60 -17.09 3.53
N CYS A 286 -7.76 -17.51 3.00
CA CYS A 286 -8.71 -16.57 2.38
C CYS A 286 -9.22 -15.54 3.39
N ALA A 287 -9.56 -15.96 4.60
CA ALA A 287 -9.94 -15.05 5.69
C ALA A 287 -8.79 -14.09 6.06
N ALA A 288 -7.55 -14.57 6.07
CA ALA A 288 -6.37 -13.73 6.29
C ALA A 288 -6.25 -12.65 5.21
N CYS A 289 -6.48 -12.98 3.94
CA CYS A 289 -6.46 -12.01 2.83
C CYS A 289 -7.51 -10.91 3.02
N VAL A 290 -8.77 -11.29 3.29
CA VAL A 290 -9.89 -10.34 3.43
C VAL A 290 -9.70 -9.44 4.65
N THR A 291 -9.32 -10.03 5.79
CA THR A 291 -9.09 -9.26 7.03
C THR A 291 -7.90 -8.33 6.88
N GLN A 292 -6.79 -8.81 6.32
CA GLN A 292 -5.60 -7.99 6.09
C GLN A 292 -5.89 -6.83 5.16
N TYR A 293 -6.57 -7.07 4.04
CA TYR A 293 -6.93 -6.02 3.10
C TYR A 293 -7.84 -4.97 3.74
N SER A 294 -8.87 -5.40 4.48
CA SER A 294 -9.77 -4.49 5.20
C SER A 294 -9.01 -3.64 6.24
N GLY A 295 -8.07 -4.26 6.95
CA GLY A 295 -7.15 -3.58 7.85
C GLY A 295 -6.27 -2.56 7.14
N LEU A 296 -5.71 -2.91 5.98
CA LEU A 296 -4.86 -2.02 5.18
C LEU A 296 -5.64 -0.82 4.60
N VAL A 297 -6.91 -1.00 4.22
CA VAL A 297 -7.79 0.11 3.84
C VAL A 297 -7.98 1.08 5.00
N ALA A 298 -8.25 0.57 6.21
CA ALA A 298 -8.36 1.39 7.41
C ALA A 298 -7.02 2.08 7.77
N GLU A 299 -5.90 1.37 7.59
CA GLU A 299 -4.56 1.89 7.84
C GLU A 299 -4.18 3.02 6.88
N ARG A 300 -4.43 2.85 5.56
CA ARG A 300 -4.21 3.89 4.55
C ARG A 300 -5.14 5.08 4.76
N TRP A 301 -6.40 4.85 5.12
CA TRP A 301 -7.31 5.93 5.49
C TRP A 301 -6.75 6.72 6.69
N PHE A 302 -6.26 6.02 7.72
CA PHE A 302 -5.66 6.65 8.91
C PHE A 302 -4.40 7.44 8.57
N PHE A 303 -3.55 6.93 7.68
CA PHE A 303 -2.34 7.62 7.19
C PHE A 303 -2.66 9.02 6.62
N PHE A 304 -3.78 9.17 5.91
CA PHE A 304 -4.24 10.48 5.42
C PHE A 304 -4.89 11.33 6.50
N ALA A 305 -5.69 10.69 7.36
CA ALA A 305 -6.43 11.40 8.40
C ALA A 305 -5.51 11.98 9.48
N GLU A 306 -4.46 11.26 9.90
CA GLU A 306 -3.53 11.70 10.94
C GLU A 306 -2.68 12.91 10.53
N ALA A 307 -2.51 13.12 9.22
CA ALA A 307 -1.67 14.19 8.68
C ALA A 307 -2.22 15.57 9.05
N ARG A 308 -1.40 16.36 9.76
CA ARG A 308 -1.73 17.70 10.23
C ARG A 308 -1.20 18.74 9.25
N HIS A 309 -2.06 19.20 8.35
CA HIS A 309 -1.68 20.21 7.37
C HIS A 309 -1.39 21.56 8.07
N PRO A 310 -0.24 22.23 7.81
CA PRO A 310 0.13 23.50 8.46
C PRO A 310 -0.92 24.61 8.32
N GLN A 311 -1.63 24.68 7.19
CA GLN A 311 -2.75 25.61 7.00
C GLN A 311 -3.81 25.54 8.11
N ASN A 312 -4.00 24.38 8.76
CA ASN A 312 -4.98 24.22 9.82
C ASN A 312 -4.61 25.06 11.05
N ILE A 313 -3.34 25.47 11.20
CA ILE A 313 -2.91 26.42 12.24
C ILE A 313 -3.61 27.77 12.05
N TYR A 314 -3.79 28.20 10.80
CA TYR A 314 -4.50 29.44 10.46
C TYR A 314 -6.02 29.24 10.54
N TYR A 315 -6.56 28.21 9.87
CA TYR A 315 -8.01 28.06 9.73
C TYR A 315 -8.74 27.45 10.93
N ALA A 316 -8.10 26.58 11.73
CA ALA A 316 -8.76 25.90 12.86
C ALA A 316 -8.90 26.79 14.11
N ARG A 317 -8.14 27.87 14.21
CA ARG A 317 -8.13 28.77 15.38
C ARG A 317 -9.06 29.98 15.26
N ALA A 318 -9.50 30.30 14.04
CA ALA A 318 -10.56 31.27 13.83
C ALA A 318 -11.91 30.57 13.96
N SER A 319 -12.51 30.68 15.14
CA SER A 319 -13.91 30.35 15.43
C SER A 319 -14.67 31.61 15.75
#